data_AF-A0A091R2K9-F1
#
_entry.id   AF-A0A091R2K9-F1
#
_cell.length_a   1.000
_cell.length_b   1.000
_cell.length_c   1.000
_cell.angle_alpha   90.00
_cell.angle_beta   90.00
_cell.angle_gamma   90.00
#
_symmetry.space_group_name_H-M   'P 1'
#
loop_
_entity.id
_entity.type
_entity.pdbx_description
1 polymer ?
#
loop_
_entity_poly.entity_id
_entity_poly.type
_entity_poly.pdbx_seq_one_letter_code
_entity_poly.pdbx_strand_id
1 'polypeptide(L)' 'LCGPLRDEIAGCIEKAYEKILFQEATRILFFSSSKKMTDYARWVLGTNNSYSFGSRQQKAEEATIPSTELATQVIEYAR' A
#
# COMPACT_ATOMS: atom_id res chain seq x y z
N LEU A 1 7.45 -11.63 -20.43
CA LEU A 1 7.52 -10.53 -19.43
C LEU A 1 8.64 -10.85 -18.46
N CYS A 2 9.75 -10.13 -18.59
CA CYS A 2 10.97 -10.26 -17.79
C CYS A 2 10.65 -10.00 -16.30
N GLY A 3 11.31 -10.72 -15.39
CA GLY A 3 11.05 -10.67 -13.92
C GLY A 3 10.81 -9.28 -13.32
N PRO A 4 11.64 -8.26 -13.60
CA PRO A 4 11.59 -6.96 -12.90
C PRO A 4 10.26 -6.22 -13.04
N LEU A 5 9.61 -6.33 -14.20
CA LEU A 5 8.33 -5.64 -14.41
C LEU A 5 7.20 -6.28 -13.60
N ARG A 6 7.26 -7.59 -13.33
CA ARG A 6 6.29 -8.24 -12.45
C ARG A 6 6.49 -7.80 -11.00
N ASP A 7 7.74 -7.59 -10.57
CA ASP A 7 8.04 -7.09 -9.23
C ASP A 7 7.55 -5.64 -9.03
N GLU A 8 7.71 -4.79 -10.05
CA GLU A 8 7.16 -3.42 -10.03
C GLU A 8 5.63 -3.40 -9.98
N ILE A 9 4.97 -4.27 -10.75
CA ILE A 9 3.50 -4.41 -10.72
C ILE A 9 3.04 -4.92 -9.35
N ALA A 10 3.73 -5.91 -8.77
CA ALA A 10 3.42 -6.43 -7.44
C ALA A 10 3.53 -5.33 -6.37
N GLY A 11 4.62 -4.56 -6.38
CA GLY A 11 4.81 -3.44 -5.47
C GLY A 11 3.80 -2.30 -5.69
N CYS A 12 3.29 -2.14 -6.91
CA CYS A 12 2.21 -1.20 -7.20
C CYS A 12 0.86 -1.68 -6.63
N ILE A 13 0.56 -2.98 -6.76
CA ILE A 13 -0.66 -3.59 -6.20
C ILE A 13 -0.70 -3.42 -4.67
N GLU A 14 0.42 -3.65 -3.98
CA GLU A 14 0.54 -3.49 -2.53
C GLU A 14 0.30 -2.05 -2.05
N LYS A 15 0.55 -1.06 -2.92
CA LYS A 15 0.35 0.37 -2.61
C LYS A 15 -1.02 0.89 -3.03
N ALA A 16 -1.59 0.34 -4.11
CA ALA A 16 -2.86 0.80 -4.67
C ALA A 16 -4.08 0.14 -4.02
N TYR A 17 -3.94 -1.09 -3.53
CA TYR A 17 -5.03 -1.86 -2.95
C TYR A 17 -4.75 -2.20 -1.49
N GLU A 18 -5.76 -2.06 -0.62
CA GLU A 18 -5.71 -2.64 0.74
C GLU A 18 -5.97 -4.15 0.70
N LYS A 19 -6.78 -4.59 -0.25
CA LYS A 19 -7.12 -6.00 -0.43
C LYS A 19 -7.41 -6.29 -1.88
N ILE A 20 -6.88 -7.40 -2.38
CA ILE A 20 -7.13 -7.88 -3.74
C ILE A 20 -7.53 -9.34 -3.73
N LEU A 21 -8.45 -9.71 -4.62
CA LEU A 21 -8.83 -11.11 -4.83
C LEU A 21 -7.70 -11.86 -5.54
N PHE A 22 -7.53 -13.14 -5.22
CA PHE A 22 -6.54 -14.01 -5.84
C PHE A 22 -6.66 -14.06 -7.36
N GLN A 23 -7.90 -14.12 -7.87
CA GLN A 23 -8.19 -14.10 -9.30
C GLN A 23 -7.79 -12.78 -9.95
N GLU A 24 -7.99 -11.66 -9.25
CA GLU A 24 -7.68 -10.33 -9.77
C GLU A 24 -6.17 -10.12 -9.86
N ALA A 25 -5.44 -10.49 -8.80
CA ALA A 25 -3.98 -10.43 -8.80
C ALA A 25 -3.36 -11.36 -9.87
N THR A 26 -3.96 -12.53 -10.12
CA THR A 26 -3.52 -13.46 -11.20
C THR A 26 -3.65 -12.80 -12.57
N ARG A 27 -4.73 -12.03 -12.81
CA ARG A 27 -4.95 -11.30 -14.07
C ARG A 27 -3.99 -10.14 -14.24
N ILE A 28 -3.83 -9.30 -13.22
CA ILE A 28 -2.95 -8.12 -13.27
C ILE A 28 -1.49 -8.52 -13.50
N LEU A 29 -1.03 -9.60 -12.86
CA LEU A 29 0.34 -10.11 -13.05
C LEU A 29 0.46 -11.05 -14.26
N PHE A 30 -0.59 -11.20 -15.08
CA PHE A 30 -0.61 -12.05 -16.27
C PHE A 30 -0.07 -13.46 -16.01
N PHE A 31 -0.53 -14.10 -14.93
CA PHE A 31 -0.21 -15.49 -14.64
C PHE A 31 -1.19 -16.42 -15.35
N SER A 32 -0.66 -17.36 -16.14
CA SER A 32 -1.45 -18.40 -16.80
C SER A 32 -1.91 -19.51 -15.85
N SER A 33 -1.29 -19.60 -14.66
CA SER A 33 -1.58 -20.63 -13.68
C SER A 33 -1.56 -20.05 -12.27
N SER A 34 -2.61 -20.35 -11.52
CA SER A 34 -2.75 -20.03 -10.11
C SER A 34 -1.58 -20.55 -9.27
N LYS A 35 -0.99 -21.69 -9.64
CA LYS A 35 0.15 -22.27 -8.92
C LYS A 35 1.40 -21.37 -9.00
N LYS A 36 1.64 -20.76 -10.16
CA LYS A 36 2.75 -19.80 -10.34
C LYS A 36 2.50 -18.50 -9.58
N MET A 37 1.23 -18.08 -9.48
CA MET A 37 0.86 -16.92 -8.68
C MET A 37 1.12 -17.16 -7.19
N THR A 38 0.76 -18.34 -6.65
CA THR A 38 1.01 -18.67 -5.22
C THR A 38 2.51 -18.82 -4.91
N ASP A 39 3.29 -19.37 -5.85
CA ASP A 39 4.74 -19.50 -5.72
C ASP A 39 5.46 -18.14 -5.76
N TYR A 40 4.97 -17.23 -6.60
CA TYR A 40 5.51 -15.88 -6.75
C TYR A 40 5.04 -14.91 -5.65
N ALA A 41 3.77 -14.99 -5.25
CA ALA A 41 3.20 -14.10 -4.27
C ALA A 41 3.76 -14.40 -2.88
N ARG A 42 4.54 -13.46 -2.35
CA ARG A 42 4.96 -13.46 -0.94
C ARG A 42 3.85 -13.01 0.01
N TRP A 43 2.62 -13.00 -0.46
CA TRP A 43 1.44 -12.45 0.20
C TRP A 43 0.66 -13.54 0.91
N VAL A 44 0.10 -13.21 2.07
CA VAL A 44 -0.71 -14.15 2.84
C VAL A 44 -2.11 -14.25 2.22
N LEU A 45 -2.46 -15.42 1.72
CA LEU A 45 -3.81 -15.69 1.21
C LEU A 45 -4.76 -15.89 2.40
N GLY A 46 -5.69 -14.95 2.59
CA GLY A 46 -6.73 -15.07 3.60
C GLY A 46 -7.80 -16.10 3.22
N THR A 47 -8.66 -16.43 4.19
CA THR A 47 -9.73 -17.45 4.09
C THR A 47 -10.73 -17.22 2.95
N ASN A 48 -10.78 -16.01 2.39
CA ASN A 48 -11.68 -15.62 1.31
C ASN A 48 -10.96 -15.49 -0.05
N ASN A 49 -9.91 -16.30 -0.28
CA ASN A 49 -9.09 -16.25 -1.50
C ASN A 49 -8.67 -14.82 -1.89
N SER A 50 -8.28 -14.03 -0.90
CA SER A 50 -7.91 -12.63 -1.07
C SER A 50 -6.65 -12.33 -0.29
N TYR A 51 -5.77 -11.55 -0.91
CA TYR A 51 -4.58 -11.02 -0.29
C TYR A 51 -4.96 -9.71 0.39
N SER A 52 -4.65 -9.62 1.68
CA SER A 52 -4.74 -8.37 2.42
C SER A 52 -3.35 -7.79 2.50
N PHE A 53 -3.15 -6.65 1.87
CA PHE A 53 -1.98 -5.84 2.09
C PHE A 53 -2.33 -5.04 3.32
N GLY A 54 -1.61 -5.30 4.43
CA GLY A 54 -1.76 -4.45 5.60
C GLY A 54 -1.56 -3.04 5.11
N SER A 55 -2.65 -2.26 5.05
CA SER A 55 -2.60 -0.90 4.59
C SER A 55 -1.46 -0.32 5.38
N ARG A 56 -0.42 0.19 4.71
CA ARG A 56 0.34 1.23 5.35
C ARG A 56 -0.70 2.31 5.51
N GLN A 57 -1.39 2.27 6.65
CA GLN A 57 -1.91 3.44 7.30
C GLN A 57 -0.67 4.33 7.46
N GLN A 58 -0.30 5.02 6.39
CA GLN A 58 -0.54 6.43 6.43
C GLN A 58 -2.06 6.53 6.67
N LYS A 59 -2.60 6.50 7.89
CA LYS A 59 -2.30 7.52 8.90
C LYS A 59 -1.38 8.57 8.29
N ALA A 60 -1.93 9.27 7.30
CA ALA A 60 -1.96 10.70 7.43
C ALA A 60 -2.56 10.93 8.82
N GLU A 61 -1.73 10.77 9.86
CA GLU A 61 -1.81 11.57 11.04
C GLU A 61 -1.98 12.94 10.45
N GLU A 62 -3.22 13.42 10.52
CA GLU A 62 -3.49 14.76 10.96
C GLU A 62 -2.25 15.63 10.78
N ALA A 63 -1.99 15.98 9.52
CA ALA A 63 -1.44 17.29 9.24
C ALA A 63 -2.58 18.27 9.52
N THR A 64 -3.05 18.26 10.78
CA THR A 64 -3.60 19.41 11.45
C THR A 64 -2.52 20.44 11.24
N ILE A 65 -2.81 21.30 10.27
CA ILE A 65 -1.95 22.34 9.76
C ILE A 65 -1.13 22.90 10.92
N PRO A 66 0.21 23.03 10.80
CA PRO A 66 1.06 23.68 11.80
C PRO A 66 0.78 25.19 11.87
N SER A 67 -0.49 25.58 12.00
CA SER A 67 -0.96 26.94 12.27
C SER A 67 -0.95 27.26 13.77
N THR A 68 -0.81 26.26 14.65
CA THR A 68 -0.73 26.50 16.10
C THR A 68 0.67 26.95 16.56
N GLU A 69 1.74 26.62 15.83
CA GLU A 69 3.10 27.06 16.20
C GLU A 69 3.34 28.56 15.92
N LEU A 70 2.66 29.16 14.93
CA LEU A 70 2.87 30.58 14.63
C LEU A 70 2.28 31.54 15.67
N ALA A 71 1.28 31.11 16.46
CA ALA A 71 0.63 31.97 17.44
C ALA A 71 1.50 32.23 18.67
N THR A 72 2.45 31.35 18.98
CA THR A 72 3.28 31.46 20.19
C THR A 72 4.47 32.41 20.01
N GLN A 73 4.93 32.64 18.78
CA GLN A 73 6.07 33.54 18.53
C GLN A 73 5.76 35.04 18.66
N VAL A 74 4.48 35.44 18.71
CA VAL A 74 4.10 36.87 18.76
C VAL A 74 4.06 37.43 20.19
N ILE A 75 4.06 36.58 21.23
CA ILE A 75 3.98 37.04 22.62
C ILE A 75 5.36 37.42 23.19
N GLU A 76 6.46 36.85 22.68
CA GLU A 76 7.80 37.08 23.23
C GLU A 76 8.50 38.35 22.72
N TYR A 77 8.03 38.99 21.64
CA TYR A 77 8.65 40.24 21.14
C TYR A 77 8.08 41.52 21.79
N ALA A 78 7.11 41.40 22.71
CA ALA A 78 6.46 42.53 23.38
C ALA A 78 6.89 42.73 24.85
N ARG A 79 8.02 42.15 25.28
CA ARG A 79 8.67 42.46 26.58
C ARG A 79 9.99 43.18 26.38
#